data_AF-A0A3D5UAV5-F1
#
_entry.id   AF-A0A3D5UAV5-F1
#
_cell.length_a   1.000
_cell.length_b   1.000
_cell.length_c   1.000
_cell.angle_alpha   90.00
_cell.angle_beta   90.00
_cell.angle_gamma   90.00
#
_symmetry.space_group_name_H-M   'P 1'
#
loop_
_entity.id
_entity.type
_entity.pdbx_description
1 polymer ?
#
loop_
_entity_poly.entity_id
_entity_poly.type
_entity_poly.pdbx_seq_one_letter_code
_entity_poly.pdbx_strand_id
1 'polypeptide(L)'
;MDLYAYLSEREQMPERVERIAAAIERRAGVSIRSLSKKKKQLRKDIESVFEIYTKAWEYNWGNVPMTNAEFDHIVDELLPLADPDLIFIAEKDGHPAGFSLAMPNYNEVLQVMQGRVNPLTLIKALFAQKKIGSARVITMGIIKEYQGRGIDTLFYYYSYKNGLPKGFFRGEFSWVLENNTMMIRVAEMLDAKIYKTYRIYDKQI
;
A
#
# COMPACT_ATOMS: atom_id res chain seq x y z
N MET A 1 -13.20 8.14 17.82
CA MET A 1 -12.93 6.95 16.99
C MET A 1 -11.43 6.79 16.88
N ASP A 2 -10.93 5.58 17.12
CA ASP A 2 -9.52 5.27 17.03
C ASP A 2 -9.12 4.70 15.67
N LEU A 3 -7.90 5.01 15.27
CA LEU A 3 -7.22 4.50 14.09
C LEU A 3 -5.89 3.89 14.52
N TYR A 4 -5.62 2.67 14.09
CA TYR A 4 -4.38 1.97 14.42
C TYR A 4 -3.35 2.07 13.28
N ALA A 5 -2.09 2.11 13.68
CA ALA A 5 -0.93 1.91 12.82
C ALA A 5 -0.24 0.61 13.21
N TYR A 6 -0.13 -0.29 12.26
CA TYR A 6 0.49 -1.60 12.42
C TYR A 6 1.87 -1.61 11.76
N LEU A 7 2.80 -2.30 12.40
CA LEU A 7 4.14 -2.56 11.89
C LEU A 7 4.40 -4.06 11.93
N SER A 8 4.70 -4.64 10.78
CA SER A 8 5.23 -6.00 10.64
C SER A 8 6.72 -5.91 10.37
N GLU A 9 7.50 -6.83 10.95
CA GLU A 9 8.93 -6.95 10.70
C GLU A 9 9.27 -8.40 10.37
N ARG A 10 9.87 -8.62 9.19
CA ARG A 10 10.19 -9.93 8.63
C ARG A 10 11.43 -9.82 7.75
N GLU A 11 12.39 -10.71 7.96
CA GLU A 11 13.56 -10.85 7.07
C GLU A 11 13.32 -11.85 5.94
N GLN A 12 12.29 -12.69 6.08
CA GLN A 12 11.98 -13.78 5.16
C GLN A 12 10.46 -13.85 4.91
N MET A 13 10.09 -14.46 3.77
CA MET A 13 8.68 -14.69 3.42
C MET A 13 8.00 -15.55 4.49
N PRO A 14 6.87 -15.12 5.08
CA PRO A 14 6.13 -15.98 6.00
C PRO A 14 5.56 -17.20 5.26
N GLU A 15 5.88 -18.41 5.72
CA GLU A 15 5.40 -19.66 5.10
C GLU A 15 3.87 -19.70 4.93
N ARG A 16 3.14 -19.15 5.91
CA ARG A 16 1.68 -19.07 5.86
C ARG A 16 1.20 -18.22 4.68
N VAL A 17 1.84 -17.08 4.43
CA VAL A 17 1.49 -16.19 3.30
C VAL A 17 1.82 -16.88 1.99
N GLU A 18 3.00 -17.48 1.86
CA GLU A 18 3.42 -18.19 0.65
C GLU A 18 2.50 -19.37 0.31
N ARG A 19 2.18 -20.22 1.30
CA ARG A 19 1.29 -21.37 1.13
C ARG A 19 -0.10 -20.96 0.69
N ILE A 20 -0.66 -19.93 1.32
CA ILE A 20 -2.01 -19.43 0.99
C ILE A 20 -2.00 -18.78 -0.40
N ALA A 21 -0.98 -17.99 -0.74
CA ALA A 21 -0.85 -17.37 -2.05
C ALA A 21 -0.80 -18.42 -3.17
N ALA A 22 0.03 -19.46 -3.04
CA ALA A 22 0.12 -20.54 -4.02
C ALA A 22 -1.22 -21.27 -4.25
N ALA A 23 -2.04 -21.42 -3.20
CA ALA A 23 -3.38 -21.99 -3.33
C ALA A 23 -4.36 -21.03 -4.01
N ILE A 24 -4.24 -19.73 -3.76
CA ILE A 24 -5.10 -18.69 -4.35
C ILE A 24 -4.79 -18.51 -5.84
N GLU A 25 -3.52 -18.45 -6.24
CA GLU A 25 -3.11 -18.27 -7.64
C GLU A 25 -3.72 -19.36 -8.55
N ARG A 26 -3.82 -20.61 -8.06
CA ARG A 26 -4.40 -21.73 -8.81
C ARG A 26 -5.92 -21.64 -9.00
N ARG A 27 -6.64 -20.95 -8.11
CA ARG A 27 -8.12 -20.97 -8.05
C ARG A 27 -8.80 -19.65 -8.41
N ALA A 28 -8.14 -18.52 -8.16
CA ALA A 28 -8.78 -17.21 -8.25
C ALA A 28 -9.02 -16.76 -9.71
N GLY A 29 -8.19 -17.25 -10.63
CA GLY A 29 -8.17 -16.79 -12.02
C GLY A 29 -7.89 -15.28 -12.10
N VAL A 30 -6.96 -14.80 -11.27
CA VAL A 30 -6.56 -13.40 -11.17
C VAL A 30 -5.06 -13.34 -11.43
N SER A 31 -4.63 -12.42 -12.29
CA SER A 31 -3.23 -12.10 -12.49
C SER A 31 -2.85 -10.86 -11.67
N ILE A 32 -1.75 -10.95 -10.93
CA ILE A 32 -1.15 -9.80 -10.24
C ILE A 32 0.09 -9.37 -11.01
N ARG A 33 0.24 -8.06 -11.22
CA ARG A 33 1.42 -7.49 -11.85
C ARG A 33 1.83 -6.19 -11.15
N SER A 34 3.14 -5.92 -11.17
CA SER A 34 3.68 -4.64 -10.72
C SER A 34 3.28 -3.50 -11.67
N LEU A 35 3.32 -2.26 -11.16
CA LEU A 35 3.14 -1.05 -11.95
C LEU A 35 4.17 -0.97 -13.09
N SER A 36 3.73 -0.67 -14.30
CA SER A 36 4.63 -0.68 -15.46
C SER A 36 5.61 0.49 -15.45
N LYS A 37 6.88 0.24 -15.78
CA LYS A 37 7.88 1.29 -16.03
C LYS A 37 7.78 1.87 -17.45
N LYS A 38 6.98 1.26 -18.34
CA LYS A 38 6.82 1.73 -19.73
C LYS A 38 5.76 2.82 -19.79
N LYS A 39 6.14 4.04 -20.18
CA LYS A 39 5.28 5.25 -20.20
C LYS A 39 3.82 5.02 -20.67
N LYS A 40 3.64 4.34 -21.81
CA LYS A 40 2.30 4.07 -22.36
C LYS A 40 1.46 3.15 -21.46
N GLN A 41 2.08 2.11 -20.91
CA GLN A 41 1.38 1.18 -20.03
C GLN A 41 1.20 1.76 -18.63
N LEU A 42 2.17 2.53 -18.13
CA LEU A 42 2.09 3.26 -16.87
C LEU A 42 0.87 4.16 -16.81
N ARG A 43 0.59 4.90 -17.89
CA ARG A 43 -0.60 5.75 -17.97
C ARG A 43 -1.90 4.93 -17.82
N LYS A 44 -1.99 3.80 -18.53
CA LYS A 44 -3.15 2.89 -18.40
C LYS A 44 -3.26 2.29 -17.00
N ASP A 45 -2.13 1.97 -16.40
CA ASP A 45 -2.09 1.43 -15.04
C ASP A 45 -2.61 2.44 -14.02
N ILE A 46 -2.21 3.71 -14.15
CA ILE A 46 -2.70 4.83 -13.34
C ILE A 46 -4.21 5.01 -13.51
N GLU A 47 -4.71 4.96 -14.75
CA GLU A 47 -6.15 4.99 -15.06
C GLU A 47 -6.90 3.82 -14.39
N SER A 48 -6.37 2.60 -14.46
CA SER A 48 -6.93 1.42 -13.77
C SER A 48 -6.93 1.56 -12.26
N VAL A 49 -5.86 2.10 -11.66
CA VAL A 49 -5.78 2.36 -10.22
C VAL A 49 -6.84 3.36 -9.80
N PHE A 50 -7.06 4.43 -10.57
CA PHE A 50 -8.11 5.40 -10.28
C PHE A 50 -9.51 4.80 -10.36
N GLU A 51 -9.78 3.99 -11.38
CA GLU A 51 -11.04 3.27 -11.53
C GLU A 51 -11.32 2.37 -10.33
N ILE A 52 -10.33 1.55 -9.94
CA ILE A 52 -10.46 0.65 -8.80
C ILE A 52 -10.62 1.46 -7.51
N TYR A 53 -9.83 2.51 -7.30
CA TYR A 53 -9.95 3.38 -6.13
C TYR A 53 -11.37 3.91 -6.01
N THR A 54 -11.90 4.50 -7.08
CA THR A 54 -13.26 5.08 -7.08
C THR A 54 -14.32 4.04 -6.72
N LYS A 55 -14.27 2.85 -7.33
CA LYS A 55 -15.24 1.76 -7.09
C LYS A 55 -15.09 1.07 -5.74
N ALA A 56 -13.87 0.91 -5.24
CA ALA A 56 -13.61 0.20 -3.99
C ALA A 56 -13.78 1.11 -2.76
N TRP A 57 -13.45 2.40 -2.90
CA TRP A 57 -13.43 3.36 -1.79
C TRP A 57 -14.78 4.05 -1.56
N GLU A 58 -15.73 3.94 -2.49
CA GLU A 58 -17.07 4.55 -2.35
C GLU A 58 -17.82 4.14 -1.07
N TYR A 59 -17.52 2.95 -0.53
CA TYR A 59 -18.15 2.41 0.68
C TYR A 59 -17.38 2.71 1.98
N ASN A 60 -16.19 3.33 1.90
CA ASN A 60 -15.40 3.59 3.09
C ASN A 60 -15.93 4.79 3.89
N TRP A 61 -15.83 4.68 5.21
CA TRP A 61 -16.22 5.75 6.12
C TRP A 61 -15.41 7.03 5.83
N GLY A 62 -16.10 8.16 5.71
CA GLY A 62 -15.47 9.44 5.39
C GLY A 62 -15.02 9.60 3.94
N ASN A 63 -15.45 8.72 3.02
CA ASN A 63 -15.10 8.85 1.61
C ASN A 63 -15.69 10.13 1.00
N VAL A 64 -14.83 10.90 0.34
CA VAL A 64 -15.19 12.02 -0.52
C VAL A 64 -14.67 11.67 -1.92
N PRO A 65 -15.56 11.56 -2.93
CA PRO A 65 -15.14 11.23 -4.28
C PRO A 65 -14.10 12.23 -4.80
N MET A 66 -12.97 11.71 -5.25
CA MET A 66 -11.88 12.50 -5.79
C MET A 66 -12.12 12.79 -7.27
N THR A 67 -11.87 14.03 -7.68
CA THR A 67 -11.93 14.44 -9.08
C THR A 67 -10.70 13.93 -9.86
N ASN A 68 -10.81 13.83 -11.18
CA ASN A 68 -9.67 13.46 -12.03
C ASN A 68 -8.47 14.39 -11.82
N ALA A 69 -8.71 15.70 -11.70
CA ALA A 69 -7.65 16.69 -11.54
C ALA A 69 -6.90 16.54 -10.20
N GLU A 70 -7.62 16.25 -9.11
CA GLU A 70 -7.01 15.97 -7.82
C GLU A 70 -6.19 14.68 -7.85
N PHE A 71 -6.72 13.64 -8.51
CA PHE A 71 -6.00 12.38 -8.68
C PHE A 71 -4.72 12.55 -9.50
N ASP A 72 -4.79 13.22 -10.65
CA ASP A 72 -3.63 13.51 -11.50
C ASP A 72 -2.55 14.28 -10.73
N HIS A 73 -2.96 15.27 -9.93
CA HIS A 73 -2.03 16.04 -9.08
C HIS A 73 -1.32 15.15 -8.06
N ILE A 74 -2.05 14.29 -7.34
CA ILE A 74 -1.48 13.36 -6.36
C ILE A 74 -0.52 12.37 -7.05
N VAL A 75 -0.88 11.86 -8.22
CA VAL A 75 -0.01 10.95 -8.99
C VAL A 75 1.28 11.65 -9.38
N ASP A 76 1.24 12.88 -9.87
CA ASP A 76 2.43 13.64 -10.26
C ASP A 76 3.39 13.88 -9.08
N GLU A 77 2.87 14.06 -7.86
CA GLU A 77 3.68 14.21 -6.64
C GLU A 77 4.26 12.89 -6.12
N LEU A 78 3.47 11.80 -6.16
CA LEU A 78 3.86 10.52 -5.54
C LEU A 78 4.66 9.61 -6.47
N LEU A 79 4.38 9.63 -7.78
CA LEU A 79 5.01 8.73 -8.75
C LEU A 79 6.55 8.83 -8.79
N PRO A 80 7.18 10.02 -8.65
CA PRO A 80 8.65 10.11 -8.57
C PRO A 80 9.25 9.44 -7.33
N LEU A 81 8.48 9.28 -6.26
CA LEU A 81 8.90 8.67 -4.99
C LEU A 81 8.59 7.17 -4.94
N ALA A 82 7.71 6.69 -5.81
CA ALA A 82 7.22 5.33 -5.84
C ALA A 82 8.30 4.33 -6.30
N ASP A 83 8.27 3.14 -5.72
CA ASP A 83 8.91 1.96 -6.29
C ASP A 83 7.83 1.15 -7.04
N PRO A 84 7.88 1.05 -8.37
CA PRO A 84 6.85 0.34 -9.14
C PRO A 84 6.68 -1.14 -8.76
N ASP A 85 7.71 -1.77 -8.17
CA ASP A 85 7.64 -3.16 -7.74
C ASP A 85 6.96 -3.35 -6.38
N LEU A 86 6.54 -2.25 -5.73
CA LEU A 86 5.70 -2.23 -4.52
C LEU A 86 4.25 -1.80 -4.81
N ILE A 87 3.92 -1.55 -6.08
CA ILE A 87 2.58 -1.16 -6.52
C ILE A 87 2.04 -2.26 -7.40
N PHE A 88 0.88 -2.81 -7.04
CA PHE A 88 0.31 -3.98 -7.69
C PHE A 88 -1.06 -3.68 -8.25
N ILE A 89 -1.34 -4.24 -9.42
CA ILE A 89 -2.66 -4.26 -10.04
C ILE A 89 -3.06 -5.72 -10.20
N ALA A 90 -4.25 -6.04 -9.70
CA ALA A 90 -4.92 -7.31 -9.91
C ALA A 90 -5.87 -7.17 -11.10
N GLU A 91 -5.78 -8.10 -12.05
CA GLU A 91 -6.66 -8.18 -13.21
C GLU A 91 -7.34 -9.56 -13.24
N LYS A 92 -8.62 -9.58 -13.58
CA LYS A 92 -9.37 -10.81 -13.86
C LYS A 92 -9.94 -10.72 -15.26
N ASP A 93 -9.59 -11.68 -16.11
CA ASP A 93 -10.03 -11.73 -17.51
C ASP A 93 -9.76 -10.40 -18.25
N GLY A 94 -8.62 -9.78 -17.97
CA GLY A 94 -8.21 -8.49 -18.56
C GLY A 94 -8.85 -7.24 -17.96
N HIS A 95 -9.70 -7.39 -16.93
CA HIS A 95 -10.38 -6.26 -16.27
C HIS A 95 -9.74 -5.97 -14.91
N PRO A 96 -9.57 -4.68 -14.53
CA PRO A 96 -9.08 -4.31 -13.21
C PRO A 96 -9.99 -4.84 -12.10
N ALA A 97 -9.40 -5.52 -11.11
CA ALA A 97 -10.11 -6.14 -9.99
C ALA A 97 -9.70 -5.59 -8.62
N GLY A 98 -8.46 -5.10 -8.52
CA GLY A 98 -7.91 -4.58 -7.27
C GLY A 98 -6.56 -3.90 -7.49
N PHE A 99 -6.13 -3.10 -6.52
CA PHE A 99 -4.78 -2.56 -6.48
C PHE A 99 -4.23 -2.53 -5.05
N SER A 100 -2.91 -2.50 -4.94
CA SER A 100 -2.19 -2.21 -3.70
C SER A 100 -1.12 -1.15 -4.00
N LEU A 101 -1.12 -0.07 -3.23
CA LEU A 101 -0.16 1.02 -3.31
C LEU A 101 0.67 1.06 -2.04
N ALA A 102 1.88 0.50 -2.11
CA ALA A 102 2.91 0.71 -1.11
C ALA A 102 4.05 1.56 -1.67
N MET A 103 4.70 2.33 -0.79
CA MET A 103 5.85 3.16 -1.12
C MET A 103 6.97 2.92 -0.11
N PRO A 104 8.25 3.17 -0.48
CA PRO A 104 9.30 3.31 0.52
C PRO A 104 8.86 4.31 1.62
N ASN A 105 9.08 3.96 2.88
CA ASN A 105 8.62 4.78 3.99
C ASN A 105 9.54 5.99 4.21
N TYR A 106 9.29 7.05 3.45
CA TYR A 106 10.06 8.30 3.53
C TYR A 106 9.97 9.00 4.89
N ASN A 107 9.10 8.55 5.81
CA ASN A 107 9.14 9.03 7.19
C ASN A 107 10.49 8.76 7.87
N GLU A 108 11.20 7.68 7.50
CA GLU A 108 12.57 7.42 7.98
C GLU A 108 13.54 8.52 7.55
N VAL A 109 13.38 9.04 6.34
CA VAL A 109 14.17 10.16 5.81
C VAL A 109 13.82 11.46 6.54
N LEU A 110 12.53 11.74 6.70
CA LEU A 110 12.05 12.94 7.40
C LEU A 110 12.50 12.99 8.86
N GLN A 111 12.60 11.84 9.54
CA GLN A 111 13.16 11.75 10.89
C GLN A 111 14.63 12.20 10.94
N VAL A 112 15.45 11.79 9.97
CA VAL A 112 16.86 12.23 9.87
C VAL A 112 16.96 13.73 9.59
N MET A 113 16.02 14.28 8.82
CA MET A 113 15.94 15.71 8.52
C MET A 113 15.46 16.56 9.71
N GLN A 114 14.81 15.95 10.71
CA GLN A 114 14.23 16.64 11.88
C GLN A 114 13.33 17.83 11.50
N GLY A 115 12.57 17.69 10.39
CA GLY A 115 11.66 18.73 9.90
C GLY A 115 12.35 19.99 9.32
N ARG A 116 13.67 19.96 9.11
CA ARG A 116 14.42 21.10 8.54
C ARG A 116 14.74 20.87 7.07
N VAL A 117 14.54 21.89 6.24
CA VAL A 117 14.92 21.88 4.82
C VAL A 117 16.05 22.87 4.59
N ASN A 118 17.29 22.39 4.60
CA ASN A 118 18.49 23.18 4.33
C ASN A 118 19.53 22.29 3.61
N PRO A 119 20.60 22.86 3.03
CA PRO A 119 21.57 22.08 2.25
C PRO A 119 22.14 20.87 3.00
N LEU A 120 22.41 20.99 4.31
CA LEU A 120 22.93 19.89 5.12
C LEU A 120 21.89 18.78 5.31
N THR A 121 20.62 19.12 5.58
CA THR A 121 19.57 18.11 5.75
C THR A 121 19.16 17.47 4.44
N LEU A 122 19.25 18.17 3.31
CA LEU A 122 19.08 17.60 1.98
C LEU A 122 20.15 16.55 1.66
N ILE A 123 21.42 16.85 1.96
CA ILE A 123 22.50 15.86 1.81
C ILE A 123 22.24 14.63 2.68
N LYS A 124 21.86 14.83 3.96
CA LYS A 124 21.48 13.73 4.85
C LYS A 124 20.30 12.93 4.31
N ALA A 125 19.31 13.59 3.72
CA ALA A 125 18.13 12.96 3.14
C ALA A 125 18.50 12.02 1.98
N LEU A 126 19.40 12.44 1.08
CA LEU A 126 19.87 11.62 -0.03
C LEU A 126 20.56 10.34 0.44
N PHE A 127 21.34 10.40 1.52
CA PHE A 127 21.96 9.21 2.11
C PHE A 127 20.95 8.34 2.87
N ALA A 128 20.00 8.95 3.57
CA ALA A 128 18.96 8.23 4.31
C ALA A 128 17.98 7.51 3.38
N GLN A 129 17.67 8.09 2.22
CA GLN A 129 16.78 7.48 1.21
C GLN A 129 17.27 6.11 0.76
N LYS A 130 18.58 5.93 0.61
CA LYS A 130 19.19 4.64 0.23
C LYS A 130 19.16 3.59 1.34
N LYS A 131 18.81 3.99 2.57
CA LYS A 131 18.78 3.14 3.77
C LYS A 131 17.37 2.89 4.28
N ILE A 132 16.34 3.30 3.55
CA ILE A 132 14.95 3.04 3.92
C ILE A 132 14.76 1.52 4.02
N GLY A 133 14.50 1.04 5.23
CA GLY A 133 14.32 -0.39 5.52
C GLY A 133 12.85 -0.80 5.63
N SER A 134 11.91 0.12 5.37
CA SER A 134 10.48 -0.16 5.45
C SER A 134 9.69 0.35 4.26
N ALA A 135 8.62 -0.36 3.94
CA ALA A 135 7.60 0.04 2.99
C ALA A 135 6.31 0.35 3.73
N ARG A 136 5.62 1.41 3.33
CA ARG A 136 4.33 1.84 3.87
C ARG A 136 3.24 1.58 2.83
N VAL A 137 2.26 0.77 3.18
CA VAL A 137 1.02 0.63 2.42
C VAL A 137 0.20 1.89 2.65
N ILE A 138 0.04 2.68 1.58
CA ILE A 138 -0.72 3.94 1.61
C ILE A 138 -2.20 3.62 1.50
N THR A 139 -2.56 2.79 0.52
CA THR A 139 -3.93 2.34 0.31
C THR A 139 -3.95 1.08 -0.54
N MET A 140 -5.01 0.30 -0.41
CA MET A 140 -5.24 -0.93 -1.15
C MET A 140 -6.74 -1.10 -1.29
N GLY A 141 -7.22 -1.44 -2.49
CA GLY A 141 -8.64 -1.57 -2.79
C GLY A 141 -8.91 -2.78 -3.65
N ILE A 142 -10.00 -3.48 -3.37
CA ILE A 142 -10.53 -4.55 -4.23
C ILE A 142 -11.97 -4.19 -4.53
N ILE A 143 -12.31 -4.15 -5.82
CA ILE A 143 -13.67 -3.93 -6.31
C ILE A 143 -14.59 -5.00 -5.69
N LYS A 144 -15.76 -4.59 -5.22
CA LYS A 144 -16.65 -5.38 -4.35
C LYS A 144 -16.95 -6.78 -4.90
N GLU A 145 -17.15 -6.90 -6.21
CA GLU A 145 -17.44 -8.14 -6.94
C GLU A 145 -16.30 -9.16 -6.88
N TYR A 146 -15.08 -8.70 -6.63
CA TYR A 146 -13.87 -9.53 -6.53
C TYR A 146 -13.38 -9.74 -5.10
N GLN A 147 -14.04 -9.15 -4.09
CA GLN A 147 -13.72 -9.39 -2.68
C GLN A 147 -13.97 -10.84 -2.26
N GLY A 148 -13.30 -11.28 -1.19
CA GLY A 148 -13.41 -12.66 -0.68
C GLY A 148 -12.71 -13.72 -1.53
N ARG A 149 -12.03 -13.33 -2.62
CA ARG A 149 -11.30 -14.25 -3.52
C ARG A 149 -9.82 -14.42 -3.17
N GLY A 150 -9.34 -13.73 -2.12
CA GLY A 150 -7.95 -13.81 -1.64
C GLY A 150 -6.95 -12.91 -2.39
N ILE A 151 -7.43 -11.94 -3.18
CA ILE A 151 -6.58 -11.01 -3.95
C ILE A 151 -5.68 -10.18 -3.02
N ASP A 152 -6.20 -9.79 -1.85
CA ASP A 152 -5.48 -9.10 -0.78
C ASP A 152 -4.27 -9.91 -0.30
N THR A 153 -4.45 -11.22 -0.12
CA THR A 153 -3.35 -12.10 0.29
C THR A 153 -2.26 -12.18 -0.77
N LEU A 154 -2.62 -12.15 -2.05
CA LEU A 154 -1.64 -12.07 -3.13
C LEU A 154 -0.86 -10.75 -3.07
N PHE A 155 -1.52 -9.62 -2.80
CA PHE A 155 -0.81 -8.34 -2.63
C PHE A 155 0.23 -8.41 -1.51
N TYR A 156 -0.07 -9.03 -0.37
CA TYR A 156 0.92 -9.22 0.70
C TYR A 156 2.06 -10.13 0.26
N TYR A 157 1.76 -11.24 -0.41
CA TYR A 157 2.77 -12.14 -0.96
C TYR A 157 3.72 -11.40 -1.92
N TYR A 158 3.20 -10.66 -2.90
CA TYR A 158 4.05 -9.91 -3.83
C TYR A 158 4.81 -8.78 -3.15
N SER A 159 4.24 -8.17 -2.10
CA SER A 159 4.95 -7.17 -1.27
C SER A 159 6.19 -7.77 -0.61
N TYR A 160 6.09 -8.95 0.00
CA TYR A 160 7.27 -9.64 0.55
C TYR A 160 8.22 -10.11 -0.55
N LYS A 161 7.70 -10.72 -1.62
CA LYS A 161 8.48 -11.28 -2.73
C LYS A 161 9.36 -10.23 -3.41
N ASN A 162 8.81 -9.04 -3.64
CA ASN A 162 9.52 -7.94 -4.29
C ASN A 162 10.25 -7.05 -3.29
N GLY A 163 9.72 -6.90 -2.08
CA GLY A 163 10.24 -5.97 -1.07
C GLY A 163 11.44 -6.49 -0.31
N LEU A 164 11.43 -7.76 0.13
CA LEU A 164 12.53 -8.34 0.93
C LEU A 164 13.87 -8.31 0.19
N PRO A 165 13.98 -8.68 -1.10
CA PRO A 165 15.25 -8.59 -1.83
C PRO A 165 15.78 -7.16 -1.99
N LYS A 166 14.92 -6.15 -1.81
CA LYS A 166 15.29 -4.73 -1.84
C LYS A 166 15.64 -4.15 -0.46
N GLY A 167 15.58 -4.97 0.59
CA GLY A 167 15.88 -4.56 1.97
C GLY A 167 14.69 -3.96 2.73
N PHE A 168 13.47 -4.07 2.21
CA PHE A 168 12.26 -3.68 2.93
C PHE A 168 11.84 -4.78 3.91
N PHE A 169 12.49 -4.83 5.07
CA PHE A 169 12.21 -5.83 6.13
C PHE A 169 11.03 -5.45 7.02
N ARG A 170 10.54 -4.22 6.91
CA ARG A 170 9.40 -3.73 7.68
C ARG A 170 8.26 -3.28 6.77
N GLY A 171 7.06 -3.75 7.06
CA GLY A 171 5.82 -3.32 6.40
C GLY A 171 4.95 -2.53 7.37
N GLU A 172 4.60 -1.30 7.01
CA GLU A 172 3.73 -0.44 7.80
C GLU A 172 2.41 -0.22 7.07
N PHE A 173 1.30 -0.30 7.80
CA PHE A 173 -0.01 0.08 7.28
C PHE A 173 -0.80 0.71 8.42
N SER A 174 -1.44 1.84 8.15
CA SER A 174 -2.12 2.64 9.17
C SER A 174 -3.42 3.22 8.66
N TRP A 175 -4.03 4.08 9.47
CA TRP A 175 -5.41 4.53 9.25
C TRP A 175 -6.42 3.38 9.25
N VAL A 176 -6.09 2.30 9.97
CA VAL A 176 -7.00 1.16 10.16
C VAL A 176 -8.00 1.53 11.25
N LEU A 177 -9.27 1.68 10.87
CA LEU A 177 -10.35 1.94 11.83
C LEU A 177 -10.40 0.85 12.90
N GLU A 178 -10.64 1.23 14.15
CA GLU A 178 -10.74 0.31 15.29
C GLU A 178 -11.80 -0.79 15.11
N ASN A 179 -12.80 -0.56 14.25
CA ASN A 179 -13.87 -1.48 13.93
C ASN A 179 -13.66 -2.23 12.59
N ASN A 180 -12.55 -2.03 11.88
CA ASN A 180 -12.24 -2.74 10.63
C ASN A 180 -11.71 -4.15 10.94
N THR A 181 -12.62 -5.04 11.32
CA THR A 181 -12.31 -6.43 11.70
C THR A 181 -11.56 -7.21 10.60
N MET A 182 -11.78 -6.89 9.32
CA MET A 182 -11.05 -7.52 8.22
C MET A 182 -9.57 -7.16 8.25
N MET A 183 -9.24 -5.87 8.34
CA MET A 183 -7.84 -5.43 8.41
C MET A 183 -7.16 -5.81 9.72
N ILE A 184 -7.89 -5.90 10.83
CA ILE A 184 -7.35 -6.40 12.09
C ILE A 184 -6.91 -7.87 11.96
N ARG A 185 -7.73 -8.73 11.33
CA ARG A 185 -7.36 -10.13 11.04
C ARG A 185 -6.18 -10.25 10.09
N VAL A 186 -6.07 -9.34 9.12
CA VAL A 186 -4.88 -9.24 8.26
C VAL A 186 -3.65 -8.92 9.11
N ALA A 187 -3.75 -7.95 10.02
CA ALA A 187 -2.65 -7.61 10.91
C ALA A 187 -2.17 -8.80 11.74
N GLU A 188 -3.10 -9.58 12.32
CA GLU A 188 -2.79 -10.82 13.03
C GLU A 188 -2.12 -11.86 12.12
N MET A 189 -2.62 -12.05 10.90
CA MET A 189 -2.04 -12.97 9.93
C MET A 189 -0.59 -12.60 9.57
N LEU A 190 -0.31 -11.31 9.49
CA LEU A 190 1.01 -10.76 9.18
C LEU A 190 1.91 -10.65 10.43
N ASP A 191 1.41 -10.98 11.63
CA ASP A 191 2.10 -10.77 12.92
C ASP A 191 2.51 -9.30 13.12
N ALA A 192 1.67 -8.39 12.63
CA ALA A 192 1.88 -6.97 12.71
C ALA A 192 1.40 -6.45 14.07
N LYS A 193 2.19 -5.58 14.69
CA LYS A 193 1.90 -5.02 16.02
C LYS A 193 1.46 -3.57 15.90
N ILE A 194 0.49 -3.17 16.72
CA ILE A 194 0.12 -1.76 16.85
C ILE A 194 1.31 -1.01 17.45
N TYR A 195 1.81 -0.01 16.74
CA TYR A 195 2.91 0.86 17.22
C TYR A 195 2.48 2.32 17.39
N LYS A 196 1.35 2.72 16.81
CA LYS A 196 0.68 4.01 17.07
C LYS A 196 -0.84 3.85 17.07
N THR A 197 -1.48 4.69 17.87
CA THR A 197 -2.93 4.91 17.85
C THR A 197 -3.20 6.39 17.62
N TYR A 198 -3.99 6.70 16.60
CA TYR A 198 -4.52 8.05 16.37
C TYR A 198 -5.97 8.08 16.85
N ARG A 199 -6.41 9.22 17.40
CA ARG A 199 -7.79 9.42 17.86
C ARG A 199 -8.38 10.61 17.13
N ILE A 200 -9.50 10.38 16.46
CA ILE A 200 -10.32 11.45 15.85
C ILE A 200 -11.30 11.96 16.91
N TYR A 201 -11.29 13.27 17.09
CA TYR A 201 -12.25 14.04 17.89
C TYR A 201 -13.15 14.83 16.95
N ASP A 202 -14.42 14.93 17.30
CA ASP A 202 -15.40 15.75 16.59
C ASP A 202 -15.84 16.90 17.50
N LYS A 203 -16.10 18.07 16.92
CA LYS A 203 -16.60 19.25 17.62
C LYS A 203 -17.79 19.79 16.83
N GLN A 204 -18.94 19.93 17.51
CA GLN A 204 -20.07 20.66 16.94
C GLN A 204 -19.65 22.12 16.67
N ILE A 205 -19.77 22.53 15.41
CA ILE A 205 -19.48 23.89 14.93
C ILE A 205 -20.77 24.71 14.97
#